data_AF-A0A518WK02-F1
#
_entry.id   AF-A0A518WK02-F1
#
_cell.length_a   1.000
_cell.length_b   1.000
_cell.length_c   1.000
_cell.angle_alpha   90.00
_cell.angle_beta   90.00
_cell.angle_gamma   90.00
#
_symmetry.space_group_name_H-M   'P 1'
#
loop_
_entity.id
_entity.type
_entity.pdbx_description
1 polymer ?
#
loop_
_entity_poly.entity_id
_entity_poly.type
_entity_poly.pdbx_seq_one_letter_code
_entity_poly.pdbx_strand_id
1 'polypeptide(L)'
;MRGRLPFPTPVPDTRACAAVSLSVERTLWQDVGFGFRQLTDIAERTLSSGINDTTAAVRSVQEMHGLLRPLAGRRGHRLLVGDPDGTPWYRRGRQDLDGFLAVAVDNVRRAGRDQPRITLLLDDVLAGLHSVALPKHLPDITTGVATKVSAMTASSEPASSSGASNPASRTGTRRAHQPKSWNQRQKVL
;
A
#
# COMPACT_ATOMS: atom_id res chain seq x y z
N MET A 1 -7.78 7.89 -38.51
CA MET A 1 -6.56 7.11 -38.81
C MET A 1 -5.52 7.42 -37.74
N ARG A 2 -5.19 6.46 -36.85
CA ARG A 2 -4.10 6.64 -35.87
C ARG A 2 -2.79 6.23 -36.55
N GLY A 3 -1.89 7.18 -36.76
CA GLY A 3 -0.58 6.93 -37.36
C GLY A 3 0.20 5.88 -36.55
N ARG A 4 0.73 4.88 -37.25
CA ARG A 4 1.63 3.86 -36.69
C ARG A 4 2.91 4.59 -36.26
N LEU A 5 3.19 4.65 -34.95
CA LEU A 5 4.48 5.16 -34.47
C LEU A 5 5.59 4.27 -35.05
N PRO A 6 6.71 4.84 -35.53
CA PRO A 6 7.80 4.04 -36.08
C PRO A 6 8.32 3.08 -35.00
N PHE A 7 8.47 1.81 -35.34
CA PHE A 7 9.10 0.84 -34.44
C PHE A 7 10.57 1.24 -34.23
N PRO A 8 11.10 1.12 -33.00
CA PRO A 8 12.52 1.29 -32.78
C PRO A 8 13.28 0.25 -33.62
N THR A 9 14.37 0.68 -34.25
CA THR A 9 15.28 -0.23 -34.98
C THR A 9 15.73 -1.39 -34.08
N PRO A 10 15.79 -2.63 -34.61
CA PRO A 10 16.31 -3.77 -33.86
C PRO A 10 17.68 -3.46 -33.27
N VAL A 11 17.84 -3.75 -31.97
CA VAL A 11 19.11 -3.58 -31.28
C VAL A 11 19.92 -4.87 -31.48
N PRO A 12 21.21 -4.82 -31.89
CA PRO A 12 22.02 -6.02 -32.04
C PRO A 12 22.06 -6.84 -30.75
N ASP A 13 22.02 -8.17 -30.84
CA ASP A 13 22.01 -9.10 -29.70
C ASP A 13 23.13 -8.82 -28.70
N THR A 14 24.32 -8.46 -29.19
CA THR A 14 25.47 -8.12 -28.33
C THR A 14 25.20 -6.88 -27.47
N ARG A 15 24.54 -5.86 -28.01
CA ARG A 15 24.11 -4.67 -27.25
C ARG A 15 22.94 -4.98 -26.32
N ALA A 16 22.02 -5.84 -26.74
CA ALA A 16 20.90 -6.27 -25.90
C ALA A 16 21.39 -7.07 -24.68
N CYS A 17 22.27 -8.05 -24.88
CA CYS A 17 22.89 -8.85 -23.83
C CYS A 17 23.73 -7.99 -22.87
N ALA A 18 24.49 -7.01 -23.38
CA ALA A 18 25.27 -6.09 -22.55
C ALA A 18 24.39 -5.16 -21.68
N ALA A 19 23.13 -4.94 -22.05
CA ALA A 19 22.19 -4.10 -21.32
C ALA A 19 21.41 -4.85 -20.23
N VAL A 20 21.56 -6.18 -20.12
CA VAL A 20 20.86 -7.02 -19.16
C VAL A 20 21.86 -7.63 -18.18
N SER A 21 21.74 -7.26 -16.91
CA SER A 21 22.48 -7.90 -15.81
C SER A 21 21.58 -8.86 -15.06
N LEU A 22 22.03 -10.09 -14.84
CA LEU A 22 21.39 -11.07 -13.95
C LEU A 22 22.17 -11.15 -12.64
N SER A 23 21.45 -11.21 -11.53
CA SER A 23 22.02 -11.35 -10.19
C SER A 23 21.19 -12.35 -9.39
N VAL A 24 21.79 -12.94 -8.34
CA VAL A 24 21.13 -13.89 -7.43
C VAL A 24 20.12 -13.19 -6.53
N GLU A 25 20.34 -11.91 -6.25
CA GLU A 25 19.49 -11.11 -5.36
C GLU A 25 18.84 -9.94 -6.08
N ARG A 26 17.68 -9.52 -5.58
CA ARG A 26 17.06 -8.26 -6.01
C ARG A 26 17.78 -7.09 -5.37
N THR A 27 18.13 -6.10 -6.18
CA THR A 27 18.71 -4.85 -5.70
C THR A 27 17.73 -3.70 -5.88
N LEU A 28 17.79 -2.70 -5.00
CA LEU A 28 16.96 -1.49 -5.12
C LEU A 28 17.22 -0.71 -6.41
N TRP A 29 18.43 -0.82 -6.96
CA TRP A 29 18.79 -0.23 -8.24
C TRP A 29 18.08 -0.89 -9.43
N GLN A 30 17.77 -2.18 -9.34
CA GLN A 30 17.16 -2.97 -10.41
C GLN A 30 15.64 -3.16 -10.22
N ASP A 31 15.16 -3.18 -8.97
CA ASP A 31 13.75 -3.39 -8.62
C ASP A 31 13.32 -2.39 -7.53
N VAL A 32 12.78 -1.24 -7.95
CA VAL A 32 12.23 -0.24 -7.02
C VAL A 32 11.06 -0.81 -6.21
N GLY A 33 10.27 -1.73 -6.80
CA GLY A 33 9.18 -2.40 -6.09
C GLY A 33 9.66 -3.31 -4.97
N PHE A 34 10.91 -3.77 -4.99
CA PHE A 34 11.50 -4.47 -3.85
C PHE A 34 11.63 -3.55 -2.64
N GLY A 35 12.00 -2.27 -2.83
CA GLY A 35 12.07 -1.28 -1.76
C GLY A 35 10.72 -1.01 -1.10
N PHE A 36 9.66 -0.89 -1.91
CA PHE A 36 8.29 -0.76 -1.38
C PHE A 36 7.85 -1.98 -0.57
N ARG A 37 8.20 -3.19 -1.02
CA ARG A 37 7.91 -4.42 -0.25
C ARG A 37 8.64 -4.41 1.07
N GLN A 38 9.93 -4.06 1.10
CA GLN A 38 10.68 -3.98 2.36
C GLN A 38 10.06 -2.99 3.36
N LEU A 39 9.67 -1.79 2.89
CA LEU A 39 9.02 -0.80 3.75
C LEU A 39 7.62 -1.25 4.21
N THR A 40 6.88 -1.93 3.34
CA THR A 40 5.58 -2.52 3.66
C THR A 40 5.73 -3.62 4.72
N ASP A 41 6.69 -4.53 4.57
CA ASP A 41 6.95 -5.62 5.52
C ASP A 41 7.32 -5.07 6.90
N ILE A 42 8.10 -3.98 6.95
CA ILE A 42 8.41 -3.28 8.21
C ILE A 42 7.13 -2.69 8.82
N ALA A 43 6.29 -2.02 8.02
CA ALA A 43 5.03 -1.47 8.48
C ALA A 43 4.08 -2.57 9.02
N GLU A 44 3.86 -3.65 8.26
CA GLU A 44 3.00 -4.76 8.69
C GLU A 44 3.53 -5.42 9.97
N ARG A 45 4.85 -5.64 10.06
CA ARG A 45 5.47 -6.22 11.26
C ARG A 45 5.28 -5.34 12.48
N THR A 46 5.50 -4.03 12.34
CA THR A 46 5.37 -3.06 13.45
C THR A 46 3.92 -2.89 13.89
N LEU A 47 2.95 -3.03 12.98
CA LEU A 47 1.51 -2.99 13.28
C LEU A 47 0.98 -4.29 13.91
N SER A 48 1.73 -5.38 13.86
CA SER A 48 1.29 -6.66 14.42
C SER A 48 0.99 -6.56 15.92
N SER A 49 0.05 -7.37 16.42
CA SER A 49 -0.38 -7.33 17.82
C SER A 49 0.72 -7.63 18.84
N GLY A 50 1.80 -8.28 18.41
CA GLY A 50 2.96 -8.58 19.25
C GLY A 50 3.93 -7.41 19.42
N ILE A 51 3.93 -6.43 18.50
CA ILE A 51 4.81 -5.25 18.54
C ILE A 51 4.00 -3.98 18.82
N ASN A 52 2.96 -3.73 18.01
CA ASN A 52 2.07 -2.58 18.10
C ASN A 52 2.81 -1.21 18.18
N ASP A 53 3.88 -1.06 17.40
CA ASP A 53 4.63 0.19 17.27
C ASP A 53 4.09 1.02 16.11
N THR A 54 3.05 1.80 16.39
CA THR A 54 2.44 2.71 15.41
C THR A 54 3.42 3.78 14.94
N THR A 55 4.43 4.16 15.71
CA THR A 55 5.38 5.21 15.32
C THR A 55 6.30 4.73 14.20
N ALA A 56 6.84 3.51 14.33
CA ALA A 56 7.64 2.90 13.28
C ALA A 56 6.81 2.67 12.00
N ALA A 57 5.55 2.23 12.14
CA ALA A 57 4.65 2.07 11.00
C ALA A 57 4.39 3.40 10.27
N VAL A 58 4.12 4.48 11.02
CA VAL A 58 3.98 5.84 10.46
C VAL A 58 5.23 6.26 9.69
N ARG A 59 6.43 5.98 10.23
CA ARG A 59 7.66 6.33 9.54
C ARG A 59 7.80 5.59 8.22
N SER A 60 7.54 4.28 8.19
CA SER A 60 7.57 3.48 6.96
C SER A 60 6.61 4.01 5.91
N VAL A 61 5.39 4.39 6.29
CA VAL A 61 4.40 4.98 5.37
C VAL A 61 4.85 6.34 4.81
N GLN A 62 5.47 7.19 5.64
CA GLN A 62 6.00 8.48 5.19
C GLN A 62 7.15 8.31 4.17
N GLU A 63 8.03 7.32 4.37
CA GLU A 63 9.08 7.00 3.39
C GLU A 63 8.47 6.50 2.07
N MET A 64 7.49 5.61 2.14
CA MET A 64 6.78 5.15 0.94
C MET A 64 6.10 6.31 0.21
N HIS A 65 5.48 7.25 0.94
CA HIS A 65 4.91 8.46 0.33
C HIS A 65 5.98 9.29 -0.39
N GLY A 66 7.14 9.51 0.23
CA GLY A 66 8.28 10.20 -0.39
C GLY A 66 8.71 9.56 -1.71
N LEU A 67 8.69 8.24 -1.80
CA LEU A 67 9.02 7.49 -3.02
C LEU A 67 7.88 7.48 -4.05
N LEU A 68 6.62 7.46 -3.63
CA LEU A 68 5.45 7.46 -4.52
C LEU A 68 5.24 8.82 -5.21
N ARG A 69 5.51 9.95 -4.53
CA ARG A 69 5.34 11.30 -5.09
C ARG A 69 6.04 11.51 -6.45
N PRO A 70 7.35 11.24 -6.60
CA PRO A 70 8.00 11.39 -7.89
C PRO A 70 7.48 10.41 -8.94
N LEU A 71 6.97 9.23 -8.55
CA LEU A 71 6.39 8.27 -9.49
C LEU A 71 5.03 8.75 -10.02
N ALA A 72 4.18 9.32 -9.15
CA ALA A 72 2.91 9.92 -9.53
C ALA A 72 3.07 11.11 -10.50
N GLY A 73 4.16 11.88 -10.38
CA GLY A 73 4.47 12.98 -11.31
C GLY A 73 5.10 12.55 -12.64
N ARG A 74 5.47 11.28 -12.81
CA ARG A 74 6.25 10.82 -13.98
C ARG A 74 5.40 10.12 -15.02
N ARG A 75 5.72 10.40 -16.30
CA ARG A 75 5.21 9.57 -17.39
C ARG A 75 5.93 8.23 -17.34
N GLY A 76 5.24 7.18 -16.87
CA GLY A 76 5.75 5.80 -16.98
C GLY A 76 6.34 5.49 -18.36
N HIS A 77 7.52 4.86 -18.37
CA HIS A 77 8.24 4.51 -19.59
C HIS A 77 7.67 3.22 -20.15
N ARG A 78 6.95 3.31 -21.26
CA ARG A 78 6.48 2.16 -22.01
C ARG A 78 7.53 1.85 -23.08
N LEU A 79 8.37 0.84 -22.84
CA LEU A 79 9.23 0.31 -23.89
C LEU A 79 8.37 -0.63 -24.75
N LEU A 80 8.11 -0.23 -25.98
CA LEU A 80 7.56 -1.12 -27.01
C LEU A 80 8.72 -1.47 -27.93
N VAL A 81 9.15 -2.73 -27.90
CA VAL A 81 10.07 -3.28 -28.91
C VAL A 81 9.20 -3.98 -29.94
N GLY A 82 9.23 -3.49 -31.17
CA GLY A 82 8.54 -4.09 -32.30
C GLY A 82 9.50 -4.86 -33.19
N ASP A 83 9.00 -5.93 -33.80
CA ASP A 83 9.64 -6.60 -34.92
C ASP A 83 9.49 -5.78 -36.20
N PRO A 84 10.48 -5.80 -37.13
CA PRO A 84 10.27 -5.41 -38.52
C PRO A 84 8.98 -5.94 -39.16
N ASP A 85 8.54 -7.15 -38.82
CA ASP A 85 7.31 -7.76 -39.37
C ASP A 85 6.00 -7.33 -38.66
N GLY A 86 6.08 -6.38 -37.73
CA GLY A 86 4.92 -5.78 -37.06
C GLY A 86 4.39 -6.56 -35.86
N THR A 87 5.04 -7.65 -35.47
CA THR A 87 4.72 -8.40 -34.24
C THR A 87 5.46 -7.78 -33.05
N PRO A 88 4.80 -7.36 -31.97
CA PRO A 88 5.52 -6.87 -30.79
C PRO A 88 6.20 -8.04 -30.05
N TRP A 89 7.54 -8.09 -30.05
CA TRP A 89 8.29 -9.20 -29.43
C TRP A 89 8.31 -9.14 -27.91
N TYR A 90 8.12 -7.97 -27.31
CA TYR A 90 8.20 -7.85 -25.86
C TYR A 90 7.48 -6.63 -25.31
N ARG A 91 6.35 -6.86 -24.64
CA ARG A 91 5.74 -5.89 -23.72
C ARG A 91 6.23 -6.23 -22.32
N ARG A 92 7.31 -5.60 -21.85
CA ARG A 92 7.62 -5.67 -20.42
C ARG A 92 6.53 -4.92 -19.67
N GLY A 93 5.74 -5.62 -18.86
CA GLY A 93 4.96 -4.98 -17.80
C GLY A 93 5.96 -4.39 -16.81
N ARG A 94 6.33 -3.13 -16.98
CA ARG A 94 7.09 -2.41 -15.95
C ARG A 94 6.11 -2.09 -14.83
N GLN A 95 6.56 -2.19 -13.57
CA GLN A 95 5.76 -1.82 -12.40
C GLN A 95 5.12 -0.44 -12.63
N ASP A 96 3.79 -0.42 -12.63
CA ASP A 96 2.98 0.78 -12.76
C ASP A 96 2.69 1.36 -11.38
N LEU A 97 2.11 2.57 -11.37
CA LEU A 97 1.79 3.24 -10.11
C LEU A 97 0.77 2.44 -9.31
N ASP A 98 -0.24 1.86 -9.97
CA ASP A 98 -1.22 0.97 -9.37
C ASP A 98 -0.56 -0.19 -8.60
N GLY A 99 0.39 -0.90 -9.22
CA GLY A 99 1.13 -1.97 -8.54
C GLY A 99 1.92 -1.49 -7.32
N PHE A 100 2.46 -0.26 -7.34
CA PHE A 100 3.12 0.31 -6.16
C PHE A 100 2.12 0.69 -5.06
N LEU A 101 0.96 1.24 -5.43
CA LEU A 101 -0.10 1.59 -4.48
C LEU A 101 -0.69 0.35 -3.81
N ALA A 102 -0.92 -0.74 -4.56
CA ALA A 102 -1.38 -2.00 -4.01
C ALA A 102 -0.40 -2.56 -2.95
N VAL A 103 0.91 -2.45 -3.20
CA VAL A 103 1.93 -2.89 -2.23
C VAL A 103 2.00 -1.95 -1.04
N ALA A 104 2.14 -0.65 -1.27
CA ALA A 104 2.48 0.33 -0.22
C ALA A 104 1.29 0.83 0.59
N VAL A 105 0.09 0.88 -0.01
CA VAL A 105 -1.11 1.45 0.60
C VAL A 105 -2.08 0.36 1.01
N ASP A 106 -2.47 -0.55 0.11
CA ASP A 106 -3.55 -1.51 0.40
C ASP A 106 -3.16 -2.53 1.48
N ASN A 107 -1.92 -3.03 1.44
CA ASN A 107 -1.41 -3.94 2.46
C ASN A 107 -1.36 -3.28 3.85
N VAL A 108 -0.79 -2.07 3.94
CA VAL A 108 -0.71 -1.34 5.20
C VAL A 108 -2.10 -0.94 5.70
N ARG A 109 -3.00 -0.53 4.80
CA ARG A 109 -4.39 -0.23 5.16
C ARG A 109 -5.09 -1.45 5.77
N ARG A 110 -4.85 -2.65 5.21
CA ARG A 110 -5.39 -3.91 5.75
C ARG A 110 -4.80 -4.25 7.11
N ALA A 111 -3.48 -4.08 7.29
CA ALA A 111 -2.79 -4.37 8.55
C ALA A 111 -3.14 -3.38 9.66
N GLY A 112 -3.29 -2.09 9.32
CA GLY A 112 -3.58 -1.00 10.24
C GLY A 112 -5.05 -0.58 10.30
N ARG A 113 -5.99 -1.42 9.82
CA ARG A 113 -7.42 -1.06 9.69
C ARG A 113 -8.06 -0.60 10.99
N ASP A 114 -7.59 -1.14 12.12
CA ASP A 114 -8.10 -0.85 13.46
C ASP A 114 -7.31 0.28 14.15
N GLN A 115 -6.37 0.93 13.45
CA GLN A 115 -5.54 2.02 13.94
C GLN A 115 -5.90 3.33 13.21
N PRO A 116 -6.72 4.23 13.80
CA PRO A 116 -7.15 5.48 13.16
C PRO A 116 -5.99 6.36 12.68
N ARG A 117 -4.88 6.36 13.41
CA ARG A 117 -3.68 7.12 13.03
C ARG A 117 -3.09 6.66 11.70
N ILE A 118 -3.16 5.37 11.39
CA ILE A 118 -2.65 4.80 10.14
C ILE A 118 -3.63 5.07 9.00
N THR A 119 -4.93 4.86 9.23
CA THR A 119 -5.94 5.08 8.18
C THR A 119 -5.98 6.55 7.74
N LEU A 120 -5.96 7.49 8.67
CA LEU A 120 -5.88 8.93 8.37
C LEU A 120 -4.59 9.30 7.62
N LEU A 121 -3.44 8.75 8.04
CA LEU A 121 -2.18 8.99 7.34
C LEU A 121 -2.22 8.49 5.89
N LEU A 122 -2.77 7.30 5.64
CA LEU A 122 -2.87 6.76 4.28
C LEU A 122 -3.79 7.60 3.41
N ASP A 123 -4.83 8.18 3.98
CA ASP A 123 -5.70 9.11 3.27
C ASP A 123 -4.96 10.41 2.91
N ASP A 124 -4.16 10.95 3.83
CA ASP A 124 -3.30 12.12 3.57
C ASP A 124 -2.25 11.83 2.49
N VAL A 125 -1.68 10.61 2.50
CA VAL A 125 -0.77 10.14 1.45
C VAL A 125 -1.49 10.13 0.10
N LEU A 126 -2.67 9.53 -0.01
CA LEU A 126 -3.41 9.47 -1.27
C LEU A 126 -3.82 10.86 -1.76
N ALA A 127 -4.26 11.76 -0.87
CA ALA A 127 -4.55 13.15 -1.21
C ALA A 127 -3.30 13.90 -1.68
N GLY A 128 -2.16 13.69 -1.01
CA GLY A 128 -0.86 14.22 -1.39
C GLY A 128 -0.43 13.76 -2.78
N LEU A 129 -0.60 12.47 -3.09
CA LEU A 129 -0.32 11.92 -4.42
C LEU A 129 -1.26 12.49 -5.48
N HIS A 130 -2.55 12.59 -5.19
CA HIS A 130 -3.54 13.17 -6.10
C HIS A 130 -3.15 14.60 -6.53
N SER A 131 -2.61 15.41 -5.60
CA SER A 131 -2.19 16.79 -5.89
C SER A 131 -1.04 16.93 -6.89
N VAL A 132 -0.20 15.90 -7.04
CA VAL A 132 0.99 15.92 -7.92
C VAL A 132 0.89 14.95 -9.10
N ALA A 133 -0.18 14.15 -9.15
CA ALA A 133 -0.32 13.10 -10.12
C ALA A 133 -0.62 13.62 -11.52
N LEU A 134 0.00 13.01 -12.52
CA LEU A 134 -0.41 13.22 -13.90
C LEU A 134 -1.83 12.68 -14.12
N PRO A 135 -2.64 13.27 -15.04
CA PRO A 135 -4.03 12.87 -15.27
C PRO A 135 -4.23 11.37 -15.51
N LYS A 136 -3.25 10.71 -16.13
CA LYS A 136 -3.28 9.26 -16.42
C LYS A 136 -3.22 8.36 -15.19
N HIS A 137 -2.75 8.87 -14.05
CA HIS A 137 -2.56 8.13 -12.80
C HIS A 137 -3.68 8.41 -11.79
N LEU A 138 -4.54 9.39 -12.07
CA LEU A 138 -5.66 9.74 -11.19
C LEU A 138 -6.63 8.58 -10.96
N PRO A 139 -6.96 7.71 -11.94
CA PRO A 139 -7.82 6.55 -11.69
C PRO A 139 -7.26 5.61 -10.62
N ASP A 140 -5.95 5.33 -10.68
CA ASP A 140 -5.25 4.43 -9.74
C ASP A 140 -5.29 5.00 -8.31
N ILE A 141 -5.03 6.31 -8.17
CA ILE A 141 -5.06 6.99 -6.87
C ILE A 141 -6.50 7.12 -6.35
N THR A 142 -7.46 7.41 -7.22
CA THR A 142 -8.87 7.61 -6.83
C THR A 142 -9.54 6.30 -6.42
N THR A 143 -9.18 5.18 -7.03
CA THR A 143 -9.64 3.84 -6.60
C THR A 143 -9.19 3.54 -5.17
N GLY A 144 -7.94 3.90 -4.83
CA GLY A 144 -7.44 3.87 -3.45
C GLY A 144 -8.20 4.81 -2.50
N VAL A 145 -8.73 5.94 -2.97
CA VAL A 145 -9.53 6.90 -2.18
C VAL A 145 -10.98 6.44 -2.00
N ALA A 146 -11.59 5.77 -2.99
CA ALA A 146 -13.01 5.40 -3.00
C ALA A 146 -13.41 4.43 -1.87
N THR A 147 -12.47 3.64 -1.34
CA THR A 147 -12.68 2.77 -0.16
C THR A 147 -13.09 3.56 1.10
N LYS A 148 -12.93 4.90 1.11
CA LYS A 148 -13.32 5.79 2.20
C LYS A 148 -14.79 6.26 2.14
N VAL A 149 -15.36 6.45 0.94
CA VAL A 149 -16.66 7.14 0.82
C VAL A 149 -17.83 6.23 1.21
N SER A 150 -17.80 4.96 0.79
CA SER A 150 -18.90 4.02 1.11
C SER A 150 -18.97 3.63 2.60
N ALA A 151 -17.85 3.69 3.33
CA ALA A 151 -17.84 3.41 4.76
C ALA A 151 -18.30 4.61 5.60
N MET A 152 -18.02 5.84 5.16
CA MET A 152 -18.38 7.05 5.90
C MET A 152 -19.85 7.45 5.73
N THR A 153 -20.46 7.17 4.56
CA THR A 153 -21.90 7.37 4.35
C THR A 153 -22.76 6.32 5.06
N ALA A 154 -22.22 5.15 5.39
CA ALA A 154 -22.95 4.11 6.13
C ALA A 154 -22.99 4.33 7.65
N SER A 155 -22.20 5.28 8.19
CA SER A 155 -22.16 5.58 9.63
C SER A 155 -22.85 6.90 10.01
N SER A 156 -23.55 7.53 9.08
CA SER A 156 -24.29 8.78 9.33
C SER A 156 -25.78 8.61 9.02
N GLU A 157 -26.49 7.92 9.91
CA GLU A 157 -27.96 8.02 10.03
C GLU A 157 -28.28 8.49 11.46
N PRO A 158 -29.19 9.47 11.65
CA PRO A 158 -29.33 10.17 12.91
C PRO A 158 -30.10 9.32 13.94
N ALA A 159 -29.57 9.23 15.15
CA ALA A 159 -30.28 8.74 16.31
C ALA A 159 -31.45 9.68 16.63
N SER A 160 -32.66 9.34 16.16
CA SER A 160 -33.89 9.90 16.68
C SER A 160 -34.17 9.30 18.06
N SER A 161 -34.11 10.16 19.07
CA SER A 161 -34.53 9.86 20.43
C SER A 161 -36.06 9.85 20.54
N SER A 162 -36.61 8.81 21.16
CA SER A 162 -37.91 8.90 21.83
C SER A 162 -37.82 8.09 23.12
N GLY A 163 -37.87 8.81 24.24
CA GLY A 163 -37.74 8.24 25.57
C GLY A 163 -38.98 7.47 26.02
N ALA A 164 -38.74 6.51 26.90
CA ALA A 164 -39.67 6.11 27.95
C ALA A 164 -38.89 5.43 29.10
N SER A 165 -38.74 6.17 30.19
CA SER A 165 -38.97 5.77 31.59
C SER A 165 -38.36 4.47 32.15
N ASN A 166 -37.43 4.64 33.09
CA ASN A 166 -37.08 3.74 34.23
C ASN A 166 -38.27 3.72 35.27
N PRO A 167 -38.34 2.95 36.40
CA PRO A 167 -37.32 2.10 37.04
C PRO A 167 -37.78 0.81 37.79
N ALA A 168 -36.85 -0.11 38.05
CA ALA A 168 -36.75 -1.06 39.19
C ALA A 168 -35.69 -2.13 38.83
N SER A 169 -34.83 -2.71 39.67
CA SER A 169 -34.61 -2.67 41.12
C SER A 169 -33.25 -3.35 41.41
N ARG A 170 -32.64 -3.00 42.55
CA ARG A 170 -31.49 -3.62 43.23
C ARG A 170 -31.46 -5.15 43.12
N THR A 171 -30.27 -5.78 43.12
CA THR A 171 -29.67 -6.52 44.27
C THR A 171 -28.28 -7.10 43.86
N GLY A 172 -27.42 -7.39 44.85
CA GLY A 172 -26.00 -7.78 44.73
C GLY A 172 -25.76 -9.06 43.91
N THR A 173 -24.52 -9.44 43.60
CA THR A 173 -23.40 -9.64 44.52
C THR A 173 -22.07 -9.71 43.75
N ARG A 174 -21.01 -9.22 44.40
CA ARG A 174 -19.61 -9.41 44.02
C ARG A 174 -19.23 -10.89 44.03
N ARG A 175 -18.51 -11.35 43.00
CA ARG A 175 -17.56 -12.46 43.15
C ARG A 175 -16.27 -12.17 42.39
N ALA A 176 -15.17 -12.23 43.12
CA ALA A 176 -13.81 -12.02 42.67
C ALA A 176 -13.39 -13.12 41.68
N HIS A 177 -12.77 -12.72 40.57
CA HIS A 177 -12.00 -13.63 39.72
C HIS A 177 -10.51 -13.33 39.92
N GLN A 178 -9.80 -14.28 40.52
CA GLN A 178 -8.34 -14.28 40.59
C GLN A 178 -7.73 -14.47 39.19
N PRO A 179 -6.64 -13.76 38.84
CA PRO A 179 -5.83 -14.10 37.70
C PRO A 179 -4.90 -15.28 38.01
N LYS A 180 -4.83 -16.25 37.08
CA LYS A 180 -3.90 -17.39 37.13
C LYS A 180 -2.47 -16.91 36.88
N SER A 181 -1.58 -17.18 37.84
CA SER A 181 -0.14 -17.01 37.70
C SER A 181 0.45 -18.09 36.79
N TRP A 182 1.23 -17.68 35.78
CA TRP A 182 2.15 -18.55 35.06
C TRP A 182 3.56 -18.01 35.24
N ASN A 183 4.37 -18.72 36.02
CA ASN A 183 5.81 -18.50 36.12
C ASN A 183 6.46 -19.88 36.22
N GLN A 184 7.15 -20.34 35.16
CA GLN A 184 8.44 -21.05 35.28
C GLN A 184 9.09 -21.40 33.93
N ARG A 185 10.23 -20.73 33.68
CA ARG A 185 11.57 -21.26 33.35
C ARG A 185 11.80 -22.13 32.10
N GLN A 186 12.76 -21.69 31.29
CA GLN A 186 14.01 -22.38 30.86
C GLN A 186 14.92 -21.29 30.22
N LYS A 187 16.07 -20.86 30.75
CA LYS A 187 17.43 -21.46 30.88
C LYS A 187 18.06 -22.00 29.58
N VAL A 188 19.08 -21.26 29.12
CA VAL A 188 20.43 -21.67 28.66
C VAL A 188 20.51 -22.70 27.52
N LEU A 189 20.94 -22.24 26.34
CA LEU A 189 22.23 -22.55 25.70
C LEU A 189 22.50 -21.53 24.59
#